data_AF-A0A6I7YLK8-F1
#
_entry.id   AF-A0A6I7YLK8-F1
#
_cell.length_a   1.000
_cell.length_b   1.000
_cell.length_c   1.000
_cell.angle_alpha   90.00
_cell.angle_beta   90.00
_cell.angle_gamma   90.00
#
_symmetry.space_group_name_H-M   'P 1'
#
loop_
_entity.id
_entity.type
_entity.pdbx_description
1 polymer ?
#
loop_
_entity_poly.entity_id
_entity_poly.type
_entity_poly.pdbx_seq_one_letter_code
_entity_poly.pdbx_strand_id
1 'polypeptide(L)' 'MIAPHLPSSAGRVGRPFSDNRTIMEAIVYRFRVGCPWRGLPERFGPWQKVRKRRNLYSHGSL' A
#
# COMPACT_ATOMS: atom_id res chain seq x y z
N MET A 1 8.78 -6.09 23.11
CA MET A 1 7.97 -5.14 23.91
C MET A 1 7.79 -3.88 23.08
N ILE A 2 6.54 -3.49 22.76
CA ILE A 2 5.95 -2.16 22.42
C ILE A 2 4.59 -2.46 21.74
N ALA A 3 3.71 -3.17 22.44
CA ALA A 3 2.39 -3.56 21.93
C ALA A 3 1.20 -2.62 22.25
N PRO A 4 1.24 -1.54 23.07
CA PRO A 4 -0.01 -0.98 23.58
C PRO A 4 -0.54 0.32 22.93
N HIS A 5 -0.03 0.83 21.80
CA HIS A 5 -0.43 2.17 21.32
C HIS A 5 -0.77 2.30 19.82
N LEU A 6 -1.07 1.20 19.14
CA LEU A 6 -1.69 1.30 17.83
C LEU A 6 -3.21 1.42 18.01
N PRO A 7 -3.87 2.47 17.47
CA PRO A 7 -5.33 2.56 17.52
C PRO A 7 -5.92 1.31 16.86
N SER A 8 -6.65 0.55 17.67
CA SER A 8 -7.31 -0.69 17.27
C SER A 8 -8.11 -0.45 15.99
N SER A 9 -7.86 -1.26 14.96
CA SER A 9 -8.63 -1.26 13.71
C SER A 9 -10.00 -1.94 13.88
N ALA A 10 -10.56 -1.90 15.09
CA ALA A 10 -11.91 -2.37 15.40
C ALA A 10 -12.92 -1.38 14.80
N GLY A 11 -13.48 -1.73 13.64
CA GLY A 11 -14.74 -1.12 13.20
C GLY A 11 -14.82 -0.62 11.76
N ARG A 12 -13.74 -0.64 10.95
CA ARG A 12 -13.89 -0.42 9.50
C ARG A 12 -13.95 -1.75 8.75
N VAL A 13 -15.19 -2.14 8.44
CA VAL A 13 -15.55 -3.24 7.52
C VAL A 13 -15.20 -2.80 6.10
N GLY A 14 -13.91 -2.87 5.76
CA GLY A 14 -13.38 -2.68 4.43
C GLY A 14 -12.12 -3.54 4.29
N ARG A 15 -11.85 -4.03 3.07
CA ARG A 15 -10.72 -4.93 2.74
C ARG A 15 -9.45 -4.50 3.50
N PRO A 16 -8.76 -5.41 4.21
CA PRO A 16 -7.81 -5.08 5.26
C PRO A 16 -6.79 -4.03 4.84
N PHE A 17 -6.55 -3.07 5.74
CA PHE A 17 -5.60 -1.94 5.57
C PHE A 17 -4.19 -2.39 5.18
N SER A 18 -3.83 -3.66 5.42
CA SER A 18 -2.59 -4.27 4.97
C SER A 18 -2.39 -4.12 3.45
N ASP A 19 -3.42 -4.38 2.64
CA ASP A 19 -3.32 -4.23 1.17
C ASP A 19 -3.04 -2.77 0.78
N ASN A 20 -3.67 -1.79 1.44
CA ASN A 20 -3.56 -0.38 1.06
C ASN A 20 -2.24 0.26 1.49
N ARG A 21 -1.77 -0.01 2.71
CA ARG A 21 -0.48 0.48 3.22
C ARG A 21 0.68 -0.07 2.39
N THR A 22 0.66 -1.38 2.11
CA THR A 22 1.67 -2.02 1.27
C THR A 22 1.70 -1.44 -0.14
N ILE A 23 0.54 -1.12 -0.74
CA ILE A 23 0.47 -0.48 -2.06
C ILE A 23 1.03 0.95 -2.03
N MET A 24 0.76 1.73 -0.98
CA MET A 24 1.34 3.08 -0.85
C MET A 24 2.85 3.03 -0.62
N GLU A 25 3.33 2.15 0.25
CA GLU A 25 4.76 1.94 0.50
C GLU A 25 5.49 1.47 -0.78
N ALA A 26 4.84 0.63 -1.58
CA ALA A 26 5.32 0.20 -2.90
C ALA A 26 5.46 1.35 -3.89
N ILE A 27 4.47 2.25 -3.95
CA ILE A 27 4.49 3.45 -4.80
C ILE A 27 5.61 4.41 -4.34
N VAL A 28 5.71 4.68 -3.03
CA VAL A 28 6.75 5.56 -2.46
C VAL A 28 8.15 4.98 -2.68
N TYR A 29 8.34 3.67 -2.47
CA TYR A 29 9.59 2.99 -2.73
C TYR A 29 10.02 3.15 -4.19
N ARG A 30 9.09 2.98 -5.13
CA ARG A 30 9.36 3.19 -6.56
C ARG A 30 9.83 4.62 -6.83
N PHE A 31 9.17 5.63 -6.28
CA PHE A 31 9.56 7.02 -6.46
C PHE A 31 10.92 7.34 -5.82
N ARG A 32 11.22 6.73 -4.66
CA ARG A 32 12.49 6.93 -3.95
C ARG A 32 13.67 6.27 -4.63
N VAL A 33 13.49 5.07 -5.17
CA VAL A 33 14.54 4.26 -5.80
C VAL A 33 14.64 4.51 -7.31
N GLY A 34 13.60 5.05 -7.93
CA GLY A 34 13.53 5.25 -9.38
C GLY A 34 13.41 3.95 -10.18
N CYS A 35 13.02 2.83 -9.53
CA CYS A 35 13.00 1.53 -10.17
C CYS A 35 11.79 1.34 -11.12
N PRO A 36 11.90 0.49 -12.15
CA PRO A 36 10.74 0.06 -12.93
C PRO A 36 9.76 -0.74 -12.05
N TRP A 37 8.48 -0.79 -12.43
CA TRP A 37 7.46 -1.55 -11.67
C TRP A 37 7.81 -3.03 -11.50
N ARG A 38 8.52 -3.62 -12.47
CA ARG A 38 8.99 -5.02 -12.40
C ARG A 38 10.14 -5.23 -11.41
N GLY A 39 10.85 -4.18 -11.03
CA GLY A 39 11.93 -4.23 -10.04
C GLY A 39 11.44 -4.06 -8.60
N LEU A 40 10.13 -4.14 -8.38
CA LEU A 40 9.59 -3.99 -7.03
C LEU A 40 9.89 -5.24 -6.19
N PRO A 41 10.38 -5.08 -4.95
CA PRO A 41 10.57 -6.19 -4.03
C PRO A 41 9.26 -6.96 -3.77
N GLU A 42 9.34 -8.28 -3.75
CA GLU A 42 8.19 -9.18 -3.59
C GLU A 42 7.45 -8.99 -2.26
N ARG A 43 8.10 -8.40 -1.24
CA ARG A 43 7.46 -7.99 0.03
C ARG A 43 6.25 -7.06 -0.16
N PHE A 44 6.19 -6.35 -1.29
CA PHE A 44 5.07 -5.46 -1.63
C PHE A 44 3.92 -6.18 -2.36
N GLY A 45 4.08 -7.48 -2.61
CA GLY A 45 3.17 -8.28 -3.42
C GLY A 45 3.29 -7.99 -4.91
N PRO A 46 2.35 -8.53 -5.71
CA PRO A 46 2.41 -8.44 -7.17
C PRO A 46 2.35 -6.98 -7.63
N TRP A 47 3.38 -6.53 -8.36
CA TRP A 47 3.46 -5.16 -8.86
C TRP A 47 2.28 -4.78 -9.78
N GLN A 48 1.62 -5.76 -10.43
CA GLN A 48 0.40 -5.49 -11.22
C GLN A 48 -0.74 -4.99 -10.34
N LYS A 49 -0.86 -5.51 -9.10
CA LYS A 49 -1.88 -5.12 -8.12
C LYS A 49 -1.65 -3.67 -7.68
N VAL A 50 -0.39 -3.33 -7.36
CA VAL A 50 0.03 -1.98 -6.99
C VAL A 50 -0.28 -0.98 -8.12
N ARG A 51 0.11 -1.30 -9.36
CA ARG A 51 -0.13 -0.46 -10.53
C ARG A 51 -1.62 -0.24 -10.80
N LYS A 52 -2.44 -1.31 -10.71
CA LYS A 52 -3.90 -1.22 -10.94
C LYS A 52 -4.59 -0.36 -9.87
N ARG A 53 -4.15 -0.49 -8.61
CA ARG A 53 -4.71 0.23 -7.46
C ARG A 53 -4.29 1.70 -7.41
N ARG A 54 -3.13 2.06 -7.96
CA ARG A 54 -2.69 3.46 -8.09
C ARG A 54 -3.79 4.36 -8.67
N ASN A 55 -4.53 3.88 -9.67
CA ASN A 55 -5.58 4.67 -10.32
C ASN A 55 -6.78 4.94 -9.39
N LEU A 56 -7.06 4.05 -8.42
CA LEU A 56 -8.13 4.22 -7.43
C LEU A 56 -7.83 5.38 -6.47
N TYR A 57 -6.56 5.61 -6.14
CA TYR A 57 -6.13 6.75 -5.32
C TYR A 57 -5.98 8.05 -6.10
N SER A 58 -5.98 7.99 -7.44
CA SER A 58 -5.89 9.18 -8.29
C SER A 58 -7.25 9.78 -8.62
N HIS A 59 -8.35 9.08 -8.34
CA HIS A 59 -9.73 9.49 -8.65
C HIS A 59 -10.67 9.52 -7.43
N GLY A 60 -10.10 9.47 -6.22
CA GLY A 60 -10.85 9.68 -4.99
C GLY A 60 -11.08 11.18 -4.76
N SER A 61 -12.17 11.69 -5.34
CA SER A 61 -12.87 12.87 -4.83
C SER A 61 -13.01 12.77 -3.31
N LEU A 62 -12.83 13.92 -2.65
CA LEU A 62 -13.22 14.18 -1.26
C LEU A 62 -14.58 13.58 -0.90
#